data_AF-A0A940P996-F1
#
_entry.id   AF-A0A940P996-F1
#
_cell.length_a   1.000
_cell.length_b   1.000
_cell.length_c   1.000
_cell.angle_alpha   90.00
_cell.angle_beta   90.00
_cell.angle_gamma   90.00
#
_symmetry.space_group_name_H-M   'P 1'
#
loop_
_entity.id
_entity.type
_entity.pdbx_description
1 polymer ?
#
loop_
_entity_poly.entity_id
_entity_poly.type
_entity_poly.pdbx_seq_one_letter_code
_entity_poly.pdbx_strand_id
1 'polypeptide(L)'
;MTKSAPFPQHFLWGGALAANQAEGAYQLDGKGLSPVDILPDGKHGRKEALAAPLKALDRTYDYYPSHESIDFYHHFKEDIALMAEMGFKTFRFSICWARIFPQGDETEPNEAGLRFYDQVIDECLNQQIEPLVTINHFDTPIALMTTYGGWKNRQLIDFYLNYCQVLFKRYNGKVKYWLTFNEINMILHIPLFGGALDISEEAHPEQVLYQSAHHQLVASALATKLAHEHNPQAQVGCMLAGATYYPYSCDPADIWSAIEANRNNYFFIDVQSKGHYPKFAERFFAEHQIQLAMEPEDLDILAANTVDFISFSYYSSRLTSHDLSDKESTEGNVFASLKNPYLKRTEWGWQIDPLGLRITMNDLYDRYEKPLFIVENGLGAKDVLNADGTVDDPYRIDYTRNHLMAVSEAIADGVECLGYTSWGCIDLVSASTGQMSKRYGFVYVDRDDSGQGSLKRYKKKSFEWYKQVIASNGENLAD
;
A
#
# COMPACT_ATOMS: atom_id res chain seq x y z
N MET A 1 22.45 24.71 11.16
CA MET A 1 21.22 24.35 10.43
C MET A 1 21.60 24.28 8.97
N THR A 2 21.83 23.08 8.44
CA THR A 2 22.02 22.86 7.01
C THR A 2 20.69 23.16 6.32
N LYS A 3 20.69 24.05 5.33
CA LYS A 3 19.53 24.28 4.47
C LYS A 3 19.18 22.94 3.82
N SER A 4 17.94 22.46 3.95
CA SER A 4 17.47 21.28 3.21
C SER A 4 17.68 21.51 1.71
N ALA A 5 18.06 20.46 0.97
CA ALA A 5 18.13 20.53 -0.47
C ALA A 5 16.72 20.75 -1.04
N PRO A 6 16.54 21.64 -2.03
CA PRO A 6 15.21 21.94 -2.57
C PRO A 6 14.64 20.70 -3.26
N PHE A 7 13.37 20.40 -3.02
CA PHE A 7 12.65 19.38 -3.76
C PHE A 7 12.53 19.78 -5.24
N PRO A 8 12.43 18.82 -6.18
CA PRO A 8 12.17 19.12 -7.58
C PRO A 8 10.95 20.04 -7.76
N GLN A 9 10.95 20.92 -8.76
CA GLN A 9 9.84 21.86 -9.00
C GLN A 9 8.50 21.17 -9.28
N HIS A 10 8.55 19.95 -9.81
CA HIS A 10 7.38 19.15 -10.16
C HIS A 10 7.18 17.97 -9.21
N PHE A 11 7.69 18.06 -7.98
CA PHE A 11 7.53 17.01 -6.98
C PHE A 11 6.05 16.80 -6.63
N LEU A 12 5.59 15.56 -6.71
CA LEU A 12 4.19 15.18 -6.50
C LEU A 12 3.90 15.04 -5.00
N TRP A 13 3.64 16.17 -4.35
CA TRP A 13 3.14 16.21 -2.97
C TRP A 13 1.70 15.72 -2.89
N GLY A 14 1.39 14.87 -1.93
CA GLY A 14 0.03 14.38 -1.79
C GLY A 14 -0.25 13.55 -0.55
N GLY A 15 -1.29 12.73 -0.68
CA GLY A 15 -1.77 11.81 0.33
C GLY A 15 -2.34 10.56 -0.31
N ALA A 16 -2.46 9.50 0.47
CA ALA A 16 -2.90 8.19 0.00
C ALA A 16 -4.03 7.63 0.88
N LEU A 17 -4.94 6.88 0.27
CA LEU A 17 -5.87 5.96 0.94
C LEU A 17 -6.09 4.71 0.08
N ALA A 18 -6.77 3.71 0.65
CA ALA A 18 -7.28 2.56 -0.07
C ALA A 18 -8.81 2.55 -0.04
N ALA A 19 -9.45 2.14 -1.13
CA ALA A 19 -10.91 2.07 -1.27
C ALA A 19 -11.56 1.30 -0.11
N ASN A 20 -11.02 0.11 0.18
CA ASN A 20 -11.50 -0.80 1.20
C ASN A 20 -11.34 -0.27 2.65
N GLN A 21 -10.59 0.80 2.85
CA GLN A 21 -10.37 1.43 4.16
C GLN A 21 -11.09 2.76 4.32
N ALA A 22 -11.67 3.32 3.25
CA ALA A 22 -12.29 4.64 3.28
C ALA A 22 -13.71 4.70 2.69
N GLU A 23 -14.00 3.98 1.60
CA GLU A 23 -15.23 4.16 0.83
C GLU A 23 -16.50 3.84 1.61
N GLY A 24 -16.55 2.70 2.29
CA GLY A 24 -17.80 2.19 2.84
C GLY A 24 -18.77 1.76 1.74
N ALA A 25 -20.06 1.96 1.97
CA ALA A 25 -21.12 1.66 1.00
C ALA A 25 -20.98 0.26 0.36
N TYR A 26 -20.68 -0.74 1.19
CA TYR A 26 -20.11 -2.01 0.72
C TYR A 26 -21.02 -2.85 -0.20
N GLN A 27 -22.33 -2.59 -0.19
CA GLN A 27 -23.37 -3.26 -1.01
C GLN A 27 -24.11 -2.29 -1.94
N LEU A 28 -23.76 -1.01 -1.96
CA LEU A 28 -24.43 -0.05 -2.85
C LEU A 28 -23.96 -0.23 -4.29
N ASP A 29 -24.86 0.11 -5.22
CA ASP A 29 -24.58 0.20 -6.65
C ASP A 29 -23.96 -1.08 -7.25
N GLY A 30 -24.35 -2.24 -6.72
CA GLY A 30 -23.97 -3.56 -7.24
C GLY A 30 -22.57 -4.03 -6.84
N LYS A 31 -21.90 -3.36 -5.89
CA LYS A 31 -20.59 -3.81 -5.38
C LYS A 31 -20.67 -5.23 -4.81
N GLY A 32 -19.72 -6.09 -5.21
CA GLY A 32 -19.49 -7.42 -4.64
C GLY A 32 -18.66 -7.40 -3.35
N LEU A 33 -18.43 -8.56 -2.75
CA LEU A 33 -17.63 -8.66 -1.53
C LEU A 33 -16.13 -8.59 -1.82
N SER A 34 -15.42 -7.73 -1.09
CA SER A 34 -13.96 -7.66 -1.04
C SER A 34 -13.44 -8.36 0.23
N PRO A 35 -12.12 -8.65 0.33
CA PRO A 35 -11.54 -9.35 1.48
C PRO A 35 -11.81 -8.68 2.83
N VAL A 36 -11.89 -7.35 2.88
CA VAL A 36 -12.19 -6.64 4.13
C VAL A 36 -13.65 -6.77 4.58
N ASP A 37 -14.58 -7.10 3.68
CA ASP A 37 -16.02 -7.12 3.97
C ASP A 37 -16.43 -8.33 4.81
N ILE A 38 -15.54 -9.32 4.91
CA ILE A 38 -15.74 -10.54 5.70
C ILE A 38 -15.00 -10.48 7.04
N LEU A 39 -14.32 -9.36 7.32
CA LEU A 39 -13.48 -9.21 8.50
C LEU A 39 -14.14 -8.33 9.55
N PRO A 40 -14.25 -8.80 10.80
CA PRO A 40 -14.65 -7.95 11.90
C PRO A 40 -13.51 -6.99 12.30
N ASP A 41 -13.75 -6.21 13.34
CA ASP A 41 -12.68 -5.46 14.02
C ASP A 41 -11.75 -6.37 14.85
N GLY A 42 -10.68 -5.79 15.38
CA GLY A 42 -9.68 -6.49 16.16
C GLY A 42 -10.20 -7.14 17.45
N LYS A 43 -11.28 -6.63 18.07
CA LYS A 43 -11.83 -7.19 19.31
C LYS A 43 -12.79 -8.35 19.08
N HIS A 44 -13.36 -8.47 17.88
CA HIS A 44 -14.34 -9.51 17.53
C HIS A 44 -13.80 -10.59 16.58
N GLY A 45 -12.48 -10.80 16.53
CA GLY A 45 -11.90 -11.99 15.89
C GLY A 45 -11.28 -11.77 14.51
N ARG A 46 -10.82 -10.55 14.21
CA ARG A 46 -10.18 -10.23 12.92
C ARG A 46 -8.98 -11.12 12.61
N LYS A 47 -8.16 -11.43 13.62
CA LYS A 47 -6.95 -12.24 13.43
C LYS A 47 -7.30 -13.66 12.99
N GLU A 48 -8.32 -14.25 13.61
CA GLU A 48 -8.84 -15.58 13.28
C GLU A 48 -9.48 -15.57 11.89
N ALA A 49 -10.23 -14.51 11.56
CA ALA A 49 -10.83 -14.35 10.24
C ALA A 49 -9.79 -14.20 9.11
N LEU A 50 -8.70 -13.48 9.37
CA LEU A 50 -7.56 -13.38 8.45
C LEU A 50 -6.83 -14.71 8.27
N ALA A 51 -6.72 -15.51 9.33
CA ALA A 51 -6.02 -16.80 9.31
C ALA A 51 -6.82 -17.93 8.64
N ALA A 52 -8.15 -17.86 8.65
CA ALA A 52 -9.03 -18.85 8.05
C ALA A 52 -10.25 -18.19 7.37
N PRO A 53 -10.05 -17.50 6.23
CA PRO A 53 -11.08 -16.66 5.62
C PRO A 53 -12.29 -17.43 5.11
N LEU A 54 -12.17 -18.69 4.67
CA LEU A 54 -13.35 -19.49 4.31
C LEU A 54 -14.23 -19.79 5.52
N LYS A 55 -13.63 -20.04 6.70
CA LYS A 55 -14.38 -20.19 7.95
C LYS A 55 -14.99 -18.88 8.41
N ALA A 56 -14.40 -17.74 8.05
CA ALA A 56 -14.95 -16.42 8.35
C ALA A 56 -16.20 -16.10 7.51
N LEU A 57 -16.27 -16.60 6.27
CA LEU A 57 -17.46 -16.46 5.40
C LEU A 57 -18.69 -17.14 5.98
N ASP A 58 -18.51 -18.27 6.67
CA ASP A 58 -19.60 -19.02 7.32
C ASP A 58 -20.03 -18.41 8.67
N ARG A 59 -19.42 -17.28 9.07
CA ARG A 59 -19.69 -16.60 10.34
C ARG A 59 -20.32 -15.24 10.11
N THR A 60 -21.22 -14.88 11.01
CA THR A 60 -21.70 -13.51 11.15
C THR A 60 -21.05 -12.90 12.37
N TYR A 61 -20.46 -11.71 12.21
CA TYR A 61 -19.90 -10.92 13.29
C TYR A 61 -20.81 -9.73 13.60
N ASP A 62 -20.69 -9.19 14.81
CA ASP A 62 -21.53 -8.08 15.27
C ASP A 62 -21.22 -6.75 14.57
N TYR A 63 -19.98 -6.59 14.08
CA TYR A 63 -19.53 -5.36 13.44
C TYR A 63 -18.42 -5.61 12.41
N TYR A 64 -18.56 -4.98 11.24
CA TYR A 64 -17.60 -4.99 10.13
C TYR A 64 -17.20 -3.54 9.81
N PRO A 65 -15.99 -3.10 10.24
CA PRO A 65 -15.57 -1.70 10.06
C PRO A 65 -15.59 -1.19 8.61
N SER A 66 -15.31 -2.07 7.65
CA SER A 66 -15.26 -1.76 6.21
C SER A 66 -16.62 -1.44 5.59
N HIS A 67 -17.73 -1.90 6.19
CA HIS A 67 -19.06 -1.80 5.57
C HIS A 67 -19.50 -0.35 5.36
N GLU A 68 -19.14 0.51 6.31
CA GLU A 68 -19.43 1.95 6.29
C GLU A 68 -18.15 2.79 6.29
N SER A 69 -17.07 2.33 6.94
CA SER A 69 -15.76 2.98 6.91
C SER A 69 -15.83 4.48 7.32
N ILE A 70 -15.29 5.41 6.53
CA ILE A 70 -15.49 6.87 6.72
C ILE A 70 -16.52 7.45 5.75
N ASP A 71 -17.22 6.58 5.03
CA ASP A 71 -18.20 6.93 4.00
C ASP A 71 -17.65 7.86 2.91
N PHE A 72 -16.39 7.66 2.50
CA PHE A 72 -15.79 8.42 1.39
C PHE A 72 -16.63 8.26 0.10
N TYR A 73 -17.39 7.17 -0.06
CA TYR A 73 -18.29 6.97 -1.19
C TYR A 73 -19.28 8.13 -1.39
N HIS A 74 -19.83 8.68 -0.31
CA HIS A 74 -20.74 9.83 -0.38
C HIS A 74 -20.04 11.17 -0.13
N HIS A 75 -18.88 11.15 0.53
CA HIS A 75 -18.15 12.34 1.00
C HIS A 75 -16.92 12.71 0.16
N PHE A 76 -16.60 11.99 -0.92
CA PHE A 76 -15.37 12.21 -1.68
C PHE A 76 -15.16 13.65 -2.17
N LYS A 77 -16.24 14.39 -2.47
CA LYS A 77 -16.14 15.78 -2.92
C LYS A 77 -15.63 16.71 -1.82
N GLU A 78 -16.15 16.59 -0.60
CA GLU A 78 -15.65 17.39 0.53
C GLU A 78 -14.25 16.96 0.94
N ASP A 79 -13.95 15.66 0.88
CA ASP A 79 -12.66 15.11 1.23
C ASP A 79 -11.57 15.56 0.23
N ILE A 80 -11.85 15.53 -1.07
CA ILE A 80 -10.95 16.02 -2.12
C ILE A 80 -10.80 17.55 -2.06
N ALA A 81 -11.86 18.29 -1.71
CA ALA A 81 -11.74 19.73 -1.48
C ALA A 81 -10.76 20.07 -0.33
N LEU A 82 -10.75 19.26 0.74
CA LEU A 82 -9.77 19.40 1.83
C LEU A 82 -8.33 19.09 1.36
N MET A 83 -8.15 18.10 0.49
CA MET A 83 -6.86 17.78 -0.14
C MET A 83 -6.37 18.94 -1.02
N ALA A 84 -7.27 19.53 -1.81
CA ALA A 84 -7.00 20.70 -2.63
C ALA A 84 -6.63 21.92 -1.78
N GLU A 85 -7.30 22.11 -0.64
CA GLU A 85 -6.99 23.19 0.30
C GLU A 85 -5.58 23.06 0.92
N MET A 86 -5.10 21.82 1.17
CA MET A 86 -3.70 21.58 1.53
C MET A 86 -2.73 21.81 0.37
N GLY A 87 -3.23 21.93 -0.86
CA GLY A 87 -2.43 22.21 -2.06
C GLY A 87 -1.87 20.95 -2.72
N PHE A 88 -2.47 19.78 -2.49
CA PHE A 88 -2.04 18.50 -3.07
C PHE A 88 -1.79 18.64 -4.59
N LYS A 89 -0.73 17.98 -5.05
CA LYS A 89 -0.38 17.81 -6.46
C LYS A 89 -0.77 16.45 -6.99
N THR A 90 -0.85 15.46 -6.10
CA THR A 90 -1.35 14.13 -6.42
C THR A 90 -2.20 13.58 -5.29
N PHE A 91 -3.10 12.66 -5.63
CA PHE A 91 -3.86 11.90 -4.65
C PHE A 91 -3.86 10.43 -5.04
N ARG A 92 -3.37 9.59 -4.13
CA ARG A 92 -3.34 8.15 -4.30
C ARG A 92 -4.62 7.52 -3.74
N PHE A 93 -5.30 6.74 -4.57
CA PHE A 93 -6.39 5.88 -4.14
C PHE A 93 -6.37 4.57 -4.93
N SER A 94 -7.20 3.60 -4.52
CA SER A 94 -7.41 2.38 -5.29
C SER A 94 -8.80 2.38 -5.90
N ILE A 95 -8.95 1.72 -7.05
CA ILE A 95 -10.27 1.39 -7.60
C ILE A 95 -10.65 0.03 -7.04
N CYS A 96 -11.82 -0.07 -6.41
CA CYS A 96 -12.32 -1.31 -5.83
C CYS A 96 -12.68 -2.29 -6.95
N TRP A 97 -11.94 -3.38 -7.09
CA TRP A 97 -12.20 -4.39 -8.13
C TRP A 97 -13.63 -4.92 -8.03
N ALA A 98 -14.11 -5.23 -6.81
CA ALA A 98 -15.48 -5.71 -6.60
C ALA A 98 -16.57 -4.67 -6.90
N ARG A 99 -16.24 -3.38 -7.10
CA ARG A 99 -17.20 -2.40 -7.64
C ARG A 99 -17.33 -2.48 -9.15
N ILE A 100 -16.26 -2.85 -9.86
CA ILE A 100 -16.22 -2.92 -11.32
C ILE A 100 -16.63 -4.31 -11.81
N PHE A 101 -16.13 -5.36 -11.16
CA PHE A 101 -16.48 -6.76 -11.42
C PHE A 101 -16.87 -7.43 -10.09
N PRO A 102 -18.16 -7.40 -9.72
CA PRO A 102 -18.63 -7.89 -8.42
C PRO A 102 -18.28 -9.35 -8.09
N GLN A 103 -18.34 -10.25 -9.08
CA GLN A 103 -17.88 -11.64 -8.97
C GLN A 103 -16.43 -11.80 -9.45
N GLY A 104 -15.94 -10.87 -10.27
CA GLY A 104 -14.57 -10.82 -10.77
C GLY A 104 -14.39 -11.52 -12.13
N ASP A 105 -15.31 -12.40 -12.50
CA ASP A 105 -15.31 -13.21 -13.72
C ASP A 105 -16.36 -12.77 -14.75
N GLU A 106 -17.11 -11.71 -14.48
CA GLU A 106 -18.07 -11.17 -15.45
C GLU A 106 -17.36 -10.61 -16.68
N THR A 107 -18.02 -10.70 -17.84
CA THR A 107 -17.46 -10.15 -19.09
C THR A 107 -17.67 -8.65 -19.21
N GLU A 108 -18.78 -8.13 -18.68
CA GLU A 108 -19.13 -6.71 -18.75
C GLU A 108 -18.97 -6.05 -17.38
N PRO A 109 -18.37 -4.85 -17.30
CA PRO A 109 -18.19 -4.16 -16.03
C PRO A 109 -19.51 -3.60 -15.50
N ASN A 110 -19.58 -3.44 -14.19
CA ASN A 110 -20.62 -2.69 -13.52
C ASN A 110 -20.44 -1.18 -13.77
N GLU A 111 -21.28 -0.63 -14.64
CA GLU A 111 -21.25 0.80 -15.01
C GLU A 111 -21.48 1.73 -13.80
N ALA A 112 -22.22 1.31 -12.77
CA ALA A 112 -22.42 2.16 -11.60
C ALA A 112 -21.10 2.36 -10.83
N GLY A 113 -20.28 1.32 -10.70
CA GLY A 113 -18.93 1.41 -10.16
C GLY A 113 -18.03 2.31 -11.02
N LEU A 114 -18.07 2.18 -12.35
CA LEU A 114 -17.29 3.05 -13.24
C LEU A 114 -17.68 4.52 -13.10
N ARG A 115 -18.98 4.83 -13.05
CA ARG A 115 -19.46 6.21 -12.85
C ARG A 115 -19.03 6.82 -11.53
N PHE A 116 -18.97 6.02 -10.45
CA PHE A 116 -18.44 6.51 -9.18
C PHE A 116 -16.99 6.98 -9.32
N TYR A 117 -16.12 6.15 -9.91
CA TYR A 117 -14.72 6.53 -10.09
C TYR A 117 -14.50 7.59 -11.17
N ASP A 118 -15.36 7.71 -12.19
CA ASP A 118 -15.37 8.88 -13.07
C ASP A 118 -15.52 10.16 -12.23
N GLN A 119 -16.46 10.18 -11.28
CA GLN A 119 -16.69 11.37 -10.45
C GLN A 119 -15.53 11.66 -9.50
N VAL A 120 -14.92 10.63 -8.91
CA VAL A 120 -13.74 10.79 -8.02
C VAL A 120 -12.55 11.33 -8.81
N ILE A 121 -12.26 10.75 -9.98
CA ILE A 121 -11.17 11.17 -10.86
C ILE A 121 -11.43 12.59 -11.39
N ASP A 122 -12.64 12.87 -11.85
CA ASP A 122 -13.00 14.20 -12.36
C ASP A 122 -12.92 15.26 -11.26
N GLU A 123 -13.30 14.94 -10.02
CA GLU A 123 -13.13 15.86 -8.89
C GLU A 123 -11.65 16.14 -8.60
N CYS A 124 -10.78 15.13 -8.63
CA CYS A 124 -9.34 15.33 -8.50
C CYS A 124 -8.81 16.28 -9.59
N LEU A 125 -9.15 16.01 -10.86
CA LEU A 125 -8.68 16.79 -12.00
C LEU A 125 -9.23 18.23 -11.98
N ASN A 126 -10.49 18.43 -11.56
CA ASN A 126 -11.09 19.75 -11.39
C ASN A 126 -10.33 20.60 -10.35
N GLN A 127 -9.76 19.95 -9.33
CA GLN A 127 -8.91 20.58 -8.30
C GLN A 127 -7.43 20.62 -8.69
N GLN A 128 -7.06 20.22 -9.91
CA GLN A 128 -5.68 20.13 -10.40
C GLN A 128 -4.80 19.15 -9.61
N ILE A 129 -5.41 18.06 -9.13
CA ILE A 129 -4.76 16.97 -8.42
C ILE A 129 -4.61 15.80 -9.39
N GLU A 130 -3.36 15.36 -9.64
CA GLU A 130 -3.07 14.21 -10.50
C GLU A 130 -3.45 12.90 -9.78
N PRO A 131 -4.36 12.08 -10.32
CA PRO A 131 -4.68 10.79 -9.73
C PRO A 131 -3.50 9.81 -9.83
N LEU A 132 -3.19 9.15 -8.72
CA LEU A 132 -2.32 7.97 -8.69
C LEU A 132 -3.14 6.76 -8.29
N VAL A 133 -3.38 5.84 -9.23
CA VAL A 133 -4.36 4.77 -9.04
C VAL A 133 -3.67 3.44 -8.78
N THR A 134 -4.00 2.81 -7.65
CA THR A 134 -3.67 1.40 -7.41
C THR A 134 -4.79 0.52 -7.95
N ILE A 135 -4.46 -0.39 -8.87
CA ILE A 135 -5.45 -1.24 -9.53
C ILE A 135 -5.99 -2.30 -8.56
N ASN A 136 -5.09 -3.01 -7.87
CA ASN A 136 -5.45 -3.96 -6.81
C ASN A 136 -4.76 -3.58 -5.51
N HIS A 137 -5.56 -3.25 -4.49
CA HIS A 137 -5.09 -2.89 -3.16
C HIS A 137 -5.82 -3.74 -2.12
N PHE A 138 -5.43 -5.01 -2.03
CA PHE A 138 -6.00 -5.99 -1.08
C PHE A 138 -7.51 -6.20 -1.25
N ASP A 139 -8.01 -6.10 -2.49
CA ASP A 139 -9.44 -5.96 -2.78
C ASP A 139 -9.95 -6.92 -3.87
N THR A 140 -9.18 -7.95 -4.21
CA THR A 140 -9.60 -9.06 -5.09
C THR A 140 -10.97 -9.62 -4.66
N PRO A 141 -11.98 -9.71 -5.55
CA PRO A 141 -13.32 -10.16 -5.19
C PRO A 141 -13.33 -11.52 -4.48
N ILE A 142 -14.11 -11.63 -3.40
CA ILE A 142 -14.26 -12.87 -2.61
C ILE A 142 -14.77 -14.03 -3.47
N ALA A 143 -15.61 -13.74 -4.46
CA ALA A 143 -16.11 -14.74 -5.39
C ALA A 143 -14.97 -15.46 -6.15
N LEU A 144 -13.88 -14.76 -6.47
CA LEU A 144 -12.69 -15.38 -7.09
C LEU A 144 -11.96 -16.31 -6.11
N MET A 145 -11.95 -16.01 -4.81
CA MET A 145 -11.45 -16.92 -3.78
C MET A 145 -12.31 -18.17 -3.68
N THR A 146 -13.63 -18.01 -3.56
CA THR A 146 -14.54 -19.14 -3.30
C THR A 146 -14.71 -20.06 -4.51
N THR A 147 -14.68 -19.49 -5.72
CA THR A 147 -14.92 -20.23 -6.97
C THR A 147 -13.64 -20.79 -7.57
N TYR A 148 -12.54 -20.03 -7.54
CA TYR A 148 -11.29 -20.38 -8.23
C TYR A 148 -10.14 -20.67 -7.26
N GLY A 149 -10.29 -20.38 -5.96
CA GLY A 149 -9.22 -20.52 -4.98
C GLY A 149 -8.27 -19.31 -4.92
N GLY A 150 -8.66 -18.17 -5.50
CA GLY A 150 -7.84 -16.96 -5.51
C GLY A 150 -6.66 -17.05 -6.46
N TRP A 151 -5.59 -16.31 -6.17
CA TRP A 151 -4.44 -16.15 -7.07
C TRP A 151 -3.63 -17.43 -7.30
N LYS A 152 -3.93 -18.53 -6.60
CA LYS A 152 -3.33 -19.84 -6.91
C LYS A 152 -3.82 -20.40 -8.24
N ASN A 153 -4.95 -19.92 -8.76
CA ASN A 153 -5.48 -20.28 -10.05
C ASN A 153 -5.03 -19.29 -11.12
N ARG A 154 -4.40 -19.81 -12.17
CA ARG A 154 -3.84 -19.02 -13.28
C ARG A 154 -4.89 -18.16 -14.00
N GLN A 155 -6.16 -18.58 -14.04
CA GLN A 155 -7.24 -17.82 -14.70
C GLN A 155 -7.45 -16.42 -14.11
N LEU A 156 -6.99 -16.15 -12.87
CA LEU A 156 -7.06 -14.80 -12.30
C LEU A 156 -6.20 -13.79 -13.04
N ILE A 157 -5.19 -14.23 -13.80
CA ILE A 157 -4.46 -13.36 -14.72
C ILE A 157 -5.44 -12.74 -15.72
N ASP A 158 -6.28 -13.56 -16.36
CA ASP A 158 -7.22 -13.09 -17.38
C ASP A 158 -8.31 -12.19 -16.78
N PHE A 159 -8.85 -12.55 -15.61
CA PHE A 159 -9.83 -11.71 -14.90
C PHE A 159 -9.25 -10.34 -14.51
N TYR A 160 -8.01 -10.33 -14.02
CA TYR A 160 -7.30 -9.09 -13.70
C TYR A 160 -7.01 -8.27 -14.95
N LEU A 161 -6.66 -8.89 -16.08
CA LEU A 161 -6.40 -8.18 -17.32
C LEU A 161 -7.67 -7.60 -17.95
N ASN A 162 -8.80 -8.30 -17.86
CA ASN A 162 -10.11 -7.75 -18.24
C ASN A 162 -10.43 -6.50 -17.41
N TYR A 163 -10.21 -6.58 -16.09
CA TYR A 163 -10.34 -5.43 -15.19
C TYR A 163 -9.42 -4.28 -15.61
N CYS A 164 -8.12 -4.53 -15.79
CA CYS A 164 -7.16 -3.53 -16.26
C CYS A 164 -7.56 -2.90 -17.59
N GLN A 165 -8.01 -3.69 -18.56
CA GLN A 165 -8.43 -3.21 -19.87
C GLN A 165 -9.58 -2.21 -19.76
N VAL A 166 -10.58 -2.50 -18.92
CA VAL A 166 -11.69 -1.58 -18.66
C VAL A 166 -11.18 -0.27 -18.05
N LEU A 167 -10.29 -0.33 -17.06
CA LEU A 167 -9.74 0.88 -16.42
C LEU A 167 -8.91 1.72 -17.37
N PHE A 168 -7.94 1.11 -18.08
CA PHE A 168 -7.08 1.83 -19.00
C PHE A 168 -7.86 2.44 -20.16
N LYS A 169 -8.92 1.77 -20.63
CA LYS A 169 -9.81 2.33 -21.65
C LYS A 169 -10.67 3.47 -21.10
N ARG A 170 -11.32 3.30 -19.94
CA ARG A 170 -12.24 4.29 -19.37
C ARG A 170 -11.53 5.56 -18.92
N TYR A 171 -10.36 5.43 -18.32
CA TYR A 171 -9.61 6.53 -17.73
C TYR A 171 -8.40 6.97 -18.56
N ASN A 172 -8.35 6.57 -19.84
CA ASN A 172 -7.33 7.04 -20.78
C ASN A 172 -7.32 8.57 -20.84
N GLY A 173 -6.14 9.17 -20.72
CA GLY A 173 -5.95 10.63 -20.68
C GLY A 173 -6.41 11.32 -19.39
N LYS A 174 -7.00 10.60 -18.43
CA LYS A 174 -7.39 11.12 -17.11
C LYS A 174 -6.45 10.66 -15.98
N VAL A 175 -5.86 9.48 -16.11
CA VAL A 175 -4.95 8.90 -15.11
C VAL A 175 -3.64 8.54 -15.78
N LYS A 176 -2.54 9.17 -15.33
CA LYS A 176 -1.19 8.91 -15.82
C LYS A 176 -0.45 7.86 -14.99
N TYR A 177 -0.59 7.91 -13.66
CA TYR A 177 0.19 7.08 -12.74
C TYR A 177 -0.63 5.90 -12.22
N TRP A 178 -0.11 4.69 -12.45
CA TRP A 178 -0.75 3.43 -12.08
C TRP A 178 0.18 2.59 -11.22
N LEU A 179 -0.38 1.89 -10.23
CA LEU A 179 0.28 0.80 -9.52
C LEU A 179 -0.51 -0.48 -9.77
N THR A 180 0.15 -1.55 -10.22
CA THR A 180 -0.54 -2.80 -10.57
C THR A 180 -1.12 -3.49 -9.33
N PHE A 181 -0.25 -3.79 -8.36
CA PHE A 181 -0.59 -4.42 -7.09
C PHE A 181 0.02 -3.64 -5.93
N ASN A 182 -0.73 -3.47 -4.86
CA ASN A 182 -0.18 -3.03 -3.57
C ASN A 182 0.57 -4.20 -2.93
N GLU A 183 1.88 -4.02 -2.70
CA GLU A 183 2.71 -4.93 -1.89
C GLU A 183 2.51 -6.42 -2.23
N ILE A 184 2.91 -6.90 -3.42
CA ILE A 184 2.81 -8.33 -3.78
C ILE A 184 3.39 -9.24 -2.68
N ASN A 185 4.45 -8.77 -2.00
CA ASN A 185 5.06 -9.48 -0.87
C ASN A 185 4.12 -9.72 0.32
N MET A 186 3.01 -8.98 0.45
CA MET A 186 2.00 -9.22 1.48
C MET A 186 1.30 -10.57 1.33
N ILE A 187 1.36 -11.21 0.16
CA ILE A 187 0.87 -12.58 -0.01
C ILE A 187 1.56 -13.55 0.95
N LEU A 188 2.83 -13.30 1.29
CA LEU A 188 3.61 -14.14 2.21
C LEU A 188 3.23 -13.94 3.69
N HIS A 189 2.47 -12.90 4.02
CA HIS A 189 2.18 -12.51 5.40
C HIS A 189 0.68 -12.49 5.74
N ILE A 190 -0.15 -12.02 4.81
CA ILE A 190 -1.61 -12.00 4.92
C ILE A 190 -2.19 -12.53 3.60
N PRO A 191 -2.25 -13.87 3.40
CA PRO A 191 -2.62 -14.47 2.12
C PRO A 191 -4.01 -14.07 1.61
N LEU A 192 -4.97 -13.79 2.51
CA LEU A 192 -6.28 -13.24 2.16
C LEU A 192 -6.16 -11.88 1.44
N PHE A 193 -5.34 -10.95 1.96
CA PHE A 193 -5.15 -9.64 1.36
C PHE A 193 -4.23 -9.70 0.14
N GLY A 194 -3.13 -10.43 0.23
CA GLY A 194 -2.15 -10.48 -0.84
C GLY A 194 -2.61 -11.30 -2.04
N GLY A 195 -3.52 -12.26 -1.89
CA GLY A 195 -3.90 -13.16 -3.00
C GLY A 195 -5.33 -13.71 -2.96
N ALA A 196 -6.20 -13.22 -2.08
CA ALA A 196 -7.51 -13.82 -1.84
C ALA A 196 -7.41 -15.33 -1.58
N LEU A 197 -6.45 -15.72 -0.74
CA LEU A 197 -6.12 -17.11 -0.46
C LEU A 197 -6.59 -17.53 0.94
N ASP A 198 -7.17 -18.72 1.03
CA ASP A 198 -7.21 -19.49 2.27
C ASP A 198 -6.15 -20.59 2.19
N ILE A 199 -5.15 -20.53 3.08
CA ILE A 199 -4.08 -21.52 3.19
C ILE A 199 -4.19 -22.36 4.48
N SER A 200 -5.29 -22.21 5.24
CA SER A 200 -5.42 -22.79 6.58
C SER A 200 -5.45 -24.33 6.58
N GLU A 201 -5.82 -24.93 5.45
CA GLU A 201 -5.89 -26.39 5.25
C GLU A 201 -4.91 -26.87 4.14
N GLU A 202 -4.00 -26.00 3.67
CA GLU A 202 -3.03 -26.35 2.62
C GLU A 202 -1.84 -27.13 3.21
N ALA A 203 -1.50 -28.26 2.60
CA ALA A 203 -0.42 -29.12 3.08
C ALA A 203 0.98 -28.50 2.87
N HIS A 204 1.14 -27.69 1.82
CA HIS A 204 2.38 -26.98 1.52
C HIS A 204 2.09 -25.51 1.17
N PRO A 205 1.83 -24.66 2.18
CA PRO A 205 1.41 -23.28 1.95
C PRO A 205 2.41 -22.47 1.13
N GLU A 206 3.72 -22.64 1.36
CA GLU A 206 4.76 -21.88 0.63
C GLU A 206 4.67 -22.07 -0.89
N GLN A 207 4.42 -23.29 -1.37
CA GLN A 207 4.18 -23.55 -2.79
C GLN A 207 2.98 -22.76 -3.33
N VAL A 208 1.86 -22.75 -2.59
CA VAL A 208 0.66 -22.00 -2.98
C VAL A 208 0.94 -20.52 -3.03
N LEU A 209 1.65 -19.99 -2.04
CA LEU A 209 2.00 -18.57 -1.94
C LEU A 209 2.90 -18.12 -3.09
N TYR A 210 3.98 -18.85 -3.38
CA TYR A 210 4.90 -18.49 -4.46
C TYR A 210 4.32 -18.75 -5.86
N GLN A 211 3.47 -19.77 -6.04
CA GLN A 211 2.72 -19.95 -7.29
C GLN A 211 1.76 -18.77 -7.53
N SER A 212 1.06 -18.35 -6.48
CA SER A 212 0.13 -17.21 -6.57
C SER A 212 0.87 -15.90 -6.85
N ALA A 213 2.02 -15.70 -6.20
CA ALA A 213 2.86 -14.54 -6.47
C ALA A 213 3.43 -14.56 -7.90
N HIS A 214 3.78 -15.73 -8.44
CA HIS A 214 4.18 -15.86 -9.85
C HIS A 214 3.07 -15.38 -10.80
N HIS A 215 1.82 -15.81 -10.58
CA HIS A 215 0.69 -15.32 -11.39
C HIS A 215 0.52 -13.80 -11.29
N GLN A 216 0.66 -13.19 -10.10
CA GLN A 216 0.60 -11.73 -9.96
C GLN A 216 1.76 -11.02 -10.65
N LEU A 217 2.97 -11.58 -10.65
CA LEU A 217 4.11 -11.02 -11.38
C LEU A 217 3.86 -11.01 -12.88
N VAL A 218 3.35 -12.10 -13.44
CA VAL A 218 2.98 -12.20 -14.86
C VAL A 218 1.83 -11.24 -15.18
N ALA A 219 0.79 -11.18 -14.35
CA ALA A 219 -0.32 -10.25 -14.49
C ALA A 219 0.12 -8.78 -14.43
N SER A 220 1.06 -8.44 -13.53
CA SER A 220 1.66 -7.10 -13.40
C SER A 220 2.42 -6.69 -14.67
N ALA A 221 3.22 -7.61 -15.22
CA ALA A 221 3.95 -7.38 -16.48
C ALA A 221 2.98 -7.20 -17.67
N LEU A 222 1.94 -8.03 -17.76
CA LEU A 222 0.91 -7.90 -18.81
C LEU A 222 0.08 -6.62 -18.65
N ALA A 223 -0.24 -6.20 -17.44
CA ALA A 223 -0.92 -4.92 -17.19
C ALA A 223 -0.04 -3.72 -17.55
N THR A 224 1.28 -3.79 -17.28
CA THR A 224 2.25 -2.78 -17.73
C THR A 224 2.21 -2.64 -19.25
N LYS A 225 2.32 -3.77 -19.97
CA LYS A 225 2.19 -3.81 -21.43
C LYS A 225 0.88 -3.15 -21.90
N LEU A 226 -0.24 -3.58 -21.32
CA LEU A 226 -1.57 -3.13 -21.70
C LEU A 226 -1.77 -1.63 -21.45
N ALA A 227 -1.21 -1.09 -20.36
CA ALA A 227 -1.26 0.33 -20.06
C ALA A 227 -0.53 1.16 -21.14
N HIS A 228 0.67 0.75 -21.52
CA HIS A 228 1.46 1.43 -22.55
C HIS A 228 0.83 1.31 -23.95
N GLU A 229 0.18 0.19 -24.27
CA GLU A 229 -0.57 0.02 -25.52
C GLU A 229 -1.78 0.97 -25.61
N HIS A 230 -2.45 1.26 -24.49
CA HIS A 230 -3.57 2.21 -24.44
C HIS A 230 -3.11 3.67 -24.38
N ASN A 231 -2.04 3.93 -23.62
CA ASN A 231 -1.46 5.25 -23.44
C ASN A 231 0.07 5.16 -23.30
N PRO A 232 0.85 5.54 -24.34
CA PRO A 232 2.31 5.55 -24.27
C PRO A 232 2.90 6.51 -23.22
N GLN A 233 2.09 7.42 -22.65
CA GLN A 233 2.50 8.32 -21.57
C GLN A 233 2.17 7.79 -20.18
N ALA A 234 1.51 6.64 -20.07
CA ALA A 234 1.25 6.00 -18.79
C ALA A 234 2.57 5.72 -18.07
N GLN A 235 2.54 5.83 -16.74
CA GLN A 235 3.63 5.47 -15.86
C GLN A 235 3.11 4.38 -14.94
N VAL A 236 3.65 3.17 -15.07
CA VAL A 236 3.23 2.00 -14.30
C VAL A 236 4.32 1.65 -13.31
N GLY A 237 3.99 1.67 -12.02
CA GLY A 237 4.91 1.35 -10.94
C GLY A 237 4.59 0.02 -10.27
N CYS A 238 5.61 -0.61 -9.68
CA CYS A 238 5.40 -1.62 -8.65
C CYS A 238 5.22 -0.93 -7.29
N MET A 239 4.72 -1.68 -6.29
CA MET A 239 4.58 -1.20 -4.91
C MET A 239 5.20 -2.21 -3.94
N LEU A 240 6.21 -1.77 -3.18
CA LEU A 240 6.92 -2.56 -2.17
C LEU A 240 6.49 -2.18 -0.75
N ALA A 241 6.26 -3.18 0.11
CA ALA A 241 6.25 -2.97 1.56
C ALA A 241 7.68 -2.75 2.07
N GLY A 242 8.15 -1.50 2.01
CA GLY A 242 9.56 -1.15 2.10
C GLY A 242 10.09 -1.06 3.53
N ALA A 243 11.36 -1.42 3.67
CA ALA A 243 12.29 -1.06 4.74
C ALA A 243 13.52 -1.97 4.65
N THR A 244 14.71 -1.39 4.71
CA THR A 244 15.96 -2.14 4.76
C THR A 244 16.11 -2.85 6.11
N TYR A 245 16.53 -4.11 6.09
CA TYR A 245 16.98 -4.85 7.27
C TYR A 245 18.41 -4.48 7.61
N TYR A 246 18.63 -3.97 8.81
CA TYR A 246 19.94 -3.77 9.40
C TYR A 246 20.43 -5.07 10.07
N PRO A 247 21.74 -5.30 10.07
CA PRO A 247 22.33 -6.33 10.92
C PRO A 247 22.34 -5.87 12.38
N TYR A 248 22.06 -6.78 13.31
CA TYR A 248 22.07 -6.50 14.74
C TYR A 248 23.45 -6.07 15.25
N SER A 249 24.52 -6.65 14.71
CA SER A 249 25.90 -6.35 15.05
C SER A 249 26.82 -6.42 13.83
N CYS A 250 28.12 -6.18 14.04
CA CYS A 250 29.15 -6.38 13.01
C CYS A 250 29.63 -7.85 12.90
N ASP A 251 28.98 -8.79 13.58
CA ASP A 251 29.22 -10.22 13.39
C ASP A 251 28.93 -10.60 11.93
N PRO A 252 29.86 -11.22 11.19
CA PRO A 252 29.62 -11.66 9.82
C PRO A 252 28.35 -12.48 9.62
N ALA A 253 27.90 -13.24 10.64
CA ALA A 253 26.65 -13.99 10.56
C ALA A 253 25.41 -13.08 10.60
N ASP A 254 25.44 -12.00 11.38
CA ASP A 254 24.38 -10.98 11.39
C ASP A 254 24.38 -10.18 10.07
N ILE A 255 25.57 -9.87 9.53
CA ILE A 255 25.71 -9.24 8.22
C ILE A 255 25.06 -10.12 7.14
N TRP A 256 25.36 -11.42 7.12
CA TRP A 256 24.78 -12.36 6.16
C TRP A 256 23.26 -12.48 6.34
N SER A 257 22.77 -12.56 7.58
CA SER A 257 21.33 -12.61 7.89
C SER A 257 20.59 -11.38 7.35
N ALA A 258 21.20 -10.18 7.44
CA ALA A 258 20.64 -8.97 6.85
C ALA A 258 20.65 -9.01 5.31
N ILE A 259 21.70 -9.54 4.68
CA ILE A 259 21.75 -9.73 3.22
C ILE A 259 20.63 -10.68 2.75
N GLU A 260 20.41 -11.80 3.44
CA GLU A 260 19.36 -12.76 3.12
C GLU A 260 17.96 -12.16 3.31
N ALA A 261 17.73 -11.48 4.44
CA ALA A 261 16.46 -10.80 4.70
C ALA A 261 16.16 -9.73 3.64
N ASN A 262 17.15 -8.92 3.24
CA ASN A 262 16.97 -7.92 2.18
C ASN A 262 16.78 -8.56 0.79
N ARG A 263 17.45 -9.67 0.48
CA ARG A 263 17.19 -10.43 -0.76
C ARG A 263 15.74 -10.89 -0.84
N ASN A 264 15.20 -11.42 0.25
CA ASN A 264 13.80 -11.82 0.31
C ASN A 264 12.86 -10.60 0.22
N ASN A 265 13.21 -9.48 0.86
CA ASN A 265 12.45 -8.24 0.79
C ASN A 265 12.35 -7.70 -0.65
N TYR A 266 13.44 -7.80 -1.42
CA TYR A 266 13.52 -7.28 -2.79
C TYR A 266 13.15 -8.28 -3.87
N PHE A 267 12.82 -9.52 -3.51
CA PHE A 267 12.59 -10.61 -4.45
C PHE A 267 11.58 -10.26 -5.55
N PHE A 268 10.40 -9.74 -5.18
CA PHE A 268 9.35 -9.40 -6.13
C PHE A 268 9.64 -8.13 -6.93
N ILE A 269 10.42 -7.21 -6.35
CA ILE A 269 10.83 -5.97 -7.04
C ILE A 269 11.94 -6.24 -8.04
N ASP A 270 12.84 -7.19 -7.74
CA ASP A 270 13.80 -7.69 -8.73
C ASP A 270 13.07 -8.23 -9.97
N VAL A 271 12.00 -9.02 -9.81
CA VAL A 271 11.24 -9.51 -10.96
C VAL A 271 10.53 -8.39 -11.70
N GLN A 272 9.81 -7.50 -11.00
CA GLN A 272 9.04 -6.43 -11.65
C GLN A 272 9.91 -5.36 -12.31
N SER A 273 11.10 -5.08 -11.75
CA SER A 273 11.97 -4.01 -12.22
C SER A 273 13.06 -4.49 -13.19
N LYS A 274 13.62 -5.70 -12.99
CA LYS A 274 14.68 -6.27 -13.83
C LYS A 274 14.15 -7.28 -14.85
N GLY A 275 12.89 -7.72 -14.70
CA GLY A 275 12.23 -8.61 -15.65
C GLY A 275 12.64 -10.08 -15.55
N HIS A 276 13.33 -10.49 -14.49
CA HIS A 276 13.71 -11.87 -14.30
C HIS A 276 13.78 -12.25 -12.82
N TYR A 277 13.62 -13.53 -12.52
CA TYR A 277 13.88 -14.06 -11.18
C TYR A 277 15.34 -13.84 -10.78
N PRO A 278 15.62 -13.39 -9.54
CA PRO A 278 17.00 -13.22 -9.09
C PRO A 278 17.68 -14.59 -9.00
N LYS A 279 19.00 -14.65 -9.26
CA LYS A 279 19.72 -15.94 -9.36
C LYS A 279 19.69 -16.80 -8.10
N PHE A 280 19.57 -16.19 -6.92
CA PHE A 280 19.44 -16.97 -5.68
C PHE A 280 18.09 -17.69 -5.57
N ALA A 281 17.07 -17.30 -6.35
CA ALA A 281 15.74 -17.90 -6.34
C ALA A 281 15.78 -19.40 -6.65
N GLU A 282 16.64 -19.83 -7.57
CA GLU A 282 16.79 -21.24 -7.94
C GLU A 282 17.16 -22.11 -6.72
N ARG A 283 18.15 -21.65 -5.95
CA ARG A 283 18.57 -22.30 -4.71
C ARG A 283 17.48 -22.22 -3.63
N PHE A 284 16.91 -21.02 -3.46
CA PHE A 284 15.84 -20.78 -2.48
C PHE A 284 14.66 -21.72 -2.71
N PHE A 285 14.17 -21.83 -3.95
CA PHE A 285 13.08 -22.73 -4.32
C PHE A 285 13.43 -24.19 -4.10
N ALA A 286 14.64 -24.62 -4.47
CA ALA A 286 15.08 -26.00 -4.22
C ALA A 286 15.12 -26.34 -2.72
N GLU A 287 15.61 -25.42 -1.88
CA GLU A 287 15.70 -25.62 -0.42
C GLU A 287 14.30 -25.67 0.26
N HIS A 288 13.33 -24.93 -0.28
CA HIS A 288 11.95 -24.87 0.24
C HIS A 288 10.98 -25.80 -0.51
N GLN A 289 11.49 -26.63 -1.43
CA GLN A 289 10.71 -27.56 -2.25
C GLN A 289 9.60 -26.90 -3.09
N ILE A 290 9.85 -25.66 -3.53
CA ILE A 290 8.93 -24.89 -4.36
C ILE A 290 9.22 -25.20 -5.84
N GLN A 291 8.19 -25.55 -6.59
CA GLN A 291 8.24 -25.73 -8.04
C GLN A 291 7.14 -24.90 -8.69
N LEU A 292 7.52 -23.80 -9.34
CA LEU A 292 6.59 -22.95 -10.06
C LEU A 292 6.12 -23.63 -11.35
N ALA A 293 4.81 -23.74 -11.54
CA ALA A 293 4.20 -24.03 -12.82
C ALA A 293 4.15 -22.74 -13.64
N MET A 294 4.98 -22.67 -14.68
CA MET A 294 5.07 -21.54 -15.61
C MET A 294 4.61 -22.01 -17.00
N GLU A 295 3.94 -21.13 -17.73
CA GLU A 295 3.76 -21.29 -19.18
C GLU A 295 5.06 -20.88 -19.91
N PRO A 296 5.31 -21.39 -21.13
CA PRO A 296 6.53 -21.12 -21.88
C PRO A 296 6.87 -19.62 -22.05
N GLU A 297 5.85 -18.78 -22.17
CA GLU A 297 5.97 -17.34 -22.40
C GLU A 297 6.15 -16.50 -21.12
N ASP A 298 5.96 -17.07 -19.93
CA ASP A 298 5.91 -16.27 -18.69
C ASP A 298 7.20 -15.50 -18.44
N LEU A 299 8.36 -16.14 -18.67
CA LEU A 299 9.66 -15.48 -18.48
C LEU A 299 9.90 -14.37 -19.50
N ASP A 300 9.46 -14.56 -20.75
CA ASP A 300 9.58 -13.55 -21.80
C ASP A 300 8.66 -12.35 -21.53
N ILE A 301 7.45 -12.61 -21.02
CA ILE A 301 6.51 -11.58 -20.57
C ILE A 301 7.12 -10.73 -19.46
N LEU A 302 7.71 -11.35 -18.44
CA LEU A 302 8.36 -10.64 -17.33
C LEU A 302 9.53 -9.77 -17.84
N ALA A 303 10.36 -10.33 -18.73
CA ALA A 303 11.53 -9.64 -19.25
C ALA A 303 11.18 -8.42 -20.11
N ALA A 304 10.12 -8.51 -20.91
CA ALA A 304 9.75 -7.47 -21.86
C ALA A 304 8.98 -6.30 -21.25
N ASN A 305 8.35 -6.48 -20.07
CA ASN A 305 7.36 -5.53 -19.56
C ASN A 305 7.62 -5.16 -18.09
N THR A 306 8.81 -4.61 -17.82
CA THR A 306 9.17 -4.13 -16.48
C THR A 306 8.50 -2.80 -16.15
N VAL A 307 8.27 -2.53 -14.87
CA VAL A 307 7.67 -1.27 -14.39
C VAL A 307 8.54 -0.03 -14.68
N ASP A 308 7.92 1.13 -14.84
CA ASP A 308 8.57 2.40 -15.14
C ASP A 308 9.23 3.04 -13.91
N PHE A 309 8.64 2.83 -12.72
CA PHE A 309 9.14 3.38 -11.45
C PHE A 309 8.88 2.40 -10.30
N ILE A 310 9.57 2.62 -9.18
CA ILE A 310 9.42 1.81 -7.96
C ILE A 310 8.74 2.64 -6.90
N SER A 311 7.52 2.28 -6.54
CA SER A 311 6.86 2.86 -5.38
C SER A 311 7.03 1.98 -4.14
N PHE A 312 7.01 2.58 -2.97
CA PHE A 312 7.13 1.84 -1.72
C PHE A 312 6.43 2.53 -0.55
N SER A 313 6.00 1.72 0.41
CA SER A 313 5.65 2.16 1.75
C SER A 313 6.90 2.20 2.64
N TYR A 314 6.96 3.17 3.55
CA TYR A 314 7.97 3.20 4.60
C TYR A 314 7.36 3.70 5.89
N TYR A 315 7.62 3.00 6.98
CA TYR A 315 7.18 3.42 8.31
C TYR A 315 8.26 3.28 9.38
N SER A 316 9.10 2.25 9.27
CA SER A 316 10.22 1.99 10.17
C SER A 316 11.25 1.09 9.49
N SER A 317 12.53 1.21 9.84
CA SER A 317 13.54 0.21 9.48
C SER A 317 13.30 -1.13 10.17
N ARG A 318 14.03 -2.16 9.72
CA ARG A 318 13.98 -3.50 10.28
C ARG A 318 15.35 -3.90 10.80
N LEU A 319 15.39 -4.84 11.74
CA LEU A 319 16.61 -5.35 12.36
C LEU A 319 16.55 -6.88 12.40
N THR A 320 17.64 -7.54 12.03
CA THR A 320 17.76 -9.00 12.06
C THR A 320 19.10 -9.44 12.64
N SER A 321 19.15 -10.67 13.14
CA SER A 321 20.30 -11.30 13.79
C SER A 321 20.31 -12.77 13.43
N HIS A 322 21.49 -13.37 13.28
CA HIS A 322 21.59 -14.82 13.10
C HIS A 322 21.11 -15.56 14.36
N ASP A 323 21.55 -15.07 15.52
CA ASP A 323 21.12 -15.59 16.81
C ASP A 323 19.98 -14.74 17.37
N LEU A 324 18.82 -15.34 17.58
CA LEU A 324 17.64 -14.66 18.15
C LEU A 324 17.57 -14.80 19.68
N SER A 325 18.50 -15.54 20.30
CA SER A 325 18.53 -15.71 21.76
C SER A 325 18.69 -14.35 22.46
N ASP A 326 17.90 -14.18 23.52
CA ASP A 326 17.84 -12.98 24.36
C ASP A 326 17.53 -11.65 23.64
N LYS A 327 16.96 -11.71 22.43
CA LYS A 327 16.57 -10.53 21.64
C LYS A 327 15.06 -10.39 21.55
N GLU A 328 14.57 -9.17 21.76
CA GLU A 328 13.13 -8.88 21.71
C GLU A 328 12.67 -8.50 20.29
N SER A 329 11.54 -9.04 19.86
CA SER A 329 10.89 -8.67 18.59
C SER A 329 10.04 -7.40 18.72
N THR A 330 9.84 -6.69 17.61
CA THR A 330 8.89 -5.56 17.50
C THR A 330 7.45 -6.06 17.51
N GLU A 331 6.57 -5.34 18.19
CA GLU A 331 5.13 -5.59 18.18
C GLU A 331 4.44 -4.71 17.14
N GLY A 332 3.35 -5.19 16.55
CA GLY A 332 2.44 -4.39 15.72
C GLY A 332 2.82 -4.19 14.25
N ASN A 333 3.97 -4.69 13.78
CA ASN A 333 4.33 -4.75 12.36
C ASN A 333 3.95 -6.12 11.77
N VAL A 334 3.48 -6.15 10.51
CA VAL A 334 3.22 -7.40 9.78
C VAL A 334 4.53 -8.16 9.52
N PHE A 335 5.62 -7.42 9.30
CA PHE A 335 6.95 -7.98 9.12
C PHE A 335 7.65 -8.13 10.47
N ALA A 336 8.03 -9.37 10.81
CA ALA A 336 8.81 -9.63 12.00
C ALA A 336 10.18 -8.93 11.91
N SER A 337 10.57 -8.26 12.99
CA SER A 337 11.83 -7.53 13.15
C SER A 337 12.25 -7.56 14.61
N LEU A 338 13.55 -7.47 14.87
CA LEU A 338 14.07 -7.22 16.20
C LEU A 338 13.91 -5.75 16.59
N LYS A 339 13.85 -5.49 17.91
CA LYS A 339 13.89 -4.14 18.47
C LYS A 339 15.31 -3.58 18.37
N ASN A 340 15.42 -2.41 17.78
CA ASN A 340 16.66 -1.65 17.68
C ASN A 340 16.85 -0.80 18.95
N PRO A 341 17.93 -1.01 19.73
CA PRO A 341 18.13 -0.31 20.99
C PRO A 341 18.37 1.20 20.83
N TYR A 342 18.62 1.68 19.61
CA TYR A 342 18.88 3.10 19.32
C TYR A 342 17.63 3.87 18.87
N LEU A 343 16.52 3.20 18.59
CA LEU A 343 15.31 3.82 18.03
C LEU A 343 14.23 4.06 19.08
N LYS A 344 13.54 5.19 18.96
CA LYS A 344 12.30 5.47 19.70
C LYS A 344 11.16 4.66 19.12
N ARG A 345 10.08 4.50 19.90
CA ARG A 345 8.89 3.73 19.51
C ARG A 345 7.60 4.50 19.76
N THR A 346 6.60 4.24 18.92
CA THR A 346 5.22 4.72 19.08
C THR A 346 4.47 3.87 20.12
N GLU A 347 3.27 4.31 20.52
CA GLU A 347 2.38 3.53 21.40
C GLU A 347 1.98 2.17 20.82
N TRP A 348 1.97 2.03 19.49
CA TRP A 348 1.69 0.75 18.80
C TRP A 348 2.94 -0.13 18.63
N GLY A 349 4.08 0.24 19.22
CA GLY A 349 5.32 -0.53 19.15
C GLY A 349 6.18 -0.27 17.90
N TRP A 350 5.72 0.60 16.98
CA TRP A 350 6.42 0.89 15.73
C TRP A 350 7.64 1.76 15.99
N GLN A 351 8.78 1.41 15.40
CA GLN A 351 10.03 2.15 15.56
C GLN A 351 10.04 3.40 14.69
N ILE A 352 10.63 4.49 15.16
CA ILE A 352 10.73 5.74 14.39
C ILE A 352 12.18 5.90 13.91
N ASP A 353 12.39 5.78 12.60
CA ASP A 353 13.72 5.85 11.98
C ASP A 353 13.70 6.68 10.68
N PRO A 354 13.77 8.02 10.76
CA PRO A 354 13.82 8.84 9.54
C PRO A 354 15.08 8.57 8.71
N LEU A 355 16.23 8.25 9.33
CA LEU A 355 17.45 7.93 8.59
C LEU A 355 17.28 6.64 7.78
N GLY A 356 16.51 5.69 8.30
CA GLY A 356 16.19 4.48 7.57
C GLY A 356 15.41 4.71 6.29
N LEU A 357 14.62 5.78 6.18
CA LEU A 357 13.98 6.16 4.92
C LEU A 357 15.04 6.56 3.88
N ARG A 358 16.01 7.41 4.24
CA ARG A 358 17.14 7.78 3.36
C ARG A 358 17.97 6.56 2.95
N ILE A 359 18.24 5.64 3.89
CA ILE A 359 18.97 4.38 3.63
C ILE A 359 18.21 3.53 2.62
N THR A 360 16.91 3.30 2.84
CA THR A 360 16.08 2.50 1.93
C THR A 360 15.96 3.15 0.54
N MET A 361 15.84 4.48 0.46
CA MET A 361 15.83 5.19 -0.81
C MET A 361 17.12 5.00 -1.61
N ASN A 362 18.28 5.17 -0.98
CA ASN A 362 19.57 4.96 -1.64
C ASN A 362 19.75 3.49 -2.06
N ASP A 363 19.44 2.53 -1.18
CA ASP A 363 19.56 1.10 -1.50
C ASP A 363 18.66 0.67 -2.67
N LEU A 364 17.42 1.19 -2.73
CA LEU A 364 16.53 0.94 -3.87
C LEU A 364 17.06 1.61 -5.15
N TYR A 365 17.50 2.86 -5.07
CA TYR A 365 17.95 3.59 -6.26
C TYR A 365 19.25 3.00 -6.82
N ASP A 366 20.25 2.73 -5.99
CA ASP A 366 21.52 2.09 -6.39
C ASP A 366 21.30 0.71 -7.00
N ARG A 367 20.26 -0.01 -6.56
CA ARG A 367 19.95 -1.36 -7.03
C ARG A 367 19.23 -1.39 -8.38
N TYR A 368 18.42 -0.39 -8.68
CA TYR A 368 17.46 -0.43 -9.79
C TYR A 368 17.61 0.69 -10.81
N GLU A 369 18.20 1.83 -10.42
CA GLU A 369 18.36 3.03 -11.25
C GLU A 369 17.04 3.46 -11.91
N LYS A 370 15.92 3.29 -11.20
CA LYS A 370 14.58 3.73 -11.61
C LYS A 370 14.05 4.82 -10.67
N PRO A 371 13.21 5.75 -11.16
CA PRO A 371 12.57 6.73 -10.29
C PRO A 371 11.83 6.07 -9.13
N LEU A 372 11.91 6.67 -7.96
CA LEU A 372 11.21 6.22 -6.76
C LEU A 372 9.94 7.03 -6.51
N PHE A 373 8.95 6.43 -5.85
CA PHE A 373 7.76 7.14 -5.36
C PHE A 373 7.40 6.67 -3.95
N ILE A 374 7.48 7.55 -2.97
CA ILE A 374 7.03 7.22 -1.60
C ILE A 374 5.51 7.32 -1.57
N VAL A 375 4.83 6.18 -1.64
CA VAL A 375 3.37 6.12 -1.79
C VAL A 375 2.63 5.83 -0.49
N GLU A 376 3.38 5.50 0.58
CA GLU A 376 2.87 5.47 1.95
C GLU A 376 3.97 5.83 2.94
N ASN A 377 3.70 6.80 3.80
CA ASN A 377 4.46 7.07 5.01
C ASN A 377 3.57 7.85 5.99
N GLY A 378 3.60 7.51 7.27
CA GLY A 378 2.78 8.21 8.24
C GLY A 378 2.91 7.67 9.66
N LEU A 379 2.31 8.39 10.60
CA LEU A 379 2.30 8.02 12.01
C LEU A 379 0.88 7.72 12.47
N GLY A 380 0.64 6.45 12.84
CA GLY A 380 -0.56 6.06 13.55
C GLY A 380 -0.46 6.42 15.02
N ALA A 381 -1.34 7.30 15.49
CA ALA A 381 -1.40 7.77 16.87
C ALA A 381 -2.85 7.89 17.36
N LYS A 382 -3.07 7.97 18.68
CA LYS A 382 -4.37 8.33 19.23
C LYS A 382 -4.51 9.84 19.22
N ASP A 383 -5.49 10.33 18.48
CA ASP A 383 -5.84 11.75 18.52
C ASP A 383 -6.95 12.02 19.55
N VAL A 384 -6.95 13.22 20.11
CA VAL A 384 -8.03 13.74 20.96
C VAL A 384 -8.65 14.93 20.23
N LEU A 385 -9.96 14.85 19.96
CA LEU A 385 -10.72 15.97 19.41
C LEU A 385 -11.07 16.95 20.53
N ASN A 386 -10.58 18.17 20.41
CA ASN A 386 -10.86 19.26 21.33
C ASN A 386 -12.30 19.79 21.15
N ALA A 387 -12.83 20.46 22.18
CA ALA A 387 -14.18 21.03 22.14
C ALA A 387 -14.38 22.11 21.06
N ASP A 388 -13.30 22.71 20.57
CA ASP A 388 -13.29 23.69 19.48
C ASP A 388 -13.20 23.05 18.08
N GLY A 389 -13.19 21.71 17.99
CA GLY A 389 -13.08 20.98 16.73
C GLY A 389 -11.66 20.89 16.17
N THR A 390 -10.63 21.10 16.99
CA THR A 390 -9.22 20.93 16.60
C THR A 390 -8.63 19.65 17.16
N VAL A 391 -7.48 19.24 16.60
CA VAL A 391 -6.63 18.17 17.17
C VAL A 391 -5.21 18.70 17.27
N ASP A 392 -4.65 18.63 18.47
CA ASP A 392 -3.25 18.94 18.75
C ASP A 392 -2.36 17.73 18.48
N ASP A 393 -1.72 17.68 17.30
CA ASP A 393 -0.90 16.54 16.87
C ASP A 393 0.56 16.89 16.52
N PRO A 394 1.32 17.53 17.44
CA PRO A 394 2.72 17.88 17.20
C PRO A 394 3.59 16.65 16.93
N TYR A 395 3.25 15.48 17.49
CA TYR A 395 3.93 14.21 17.23
C TYR A 395 3.85 13.78 15.76
N ARG A 396 2.74 14.08 15.07
CA ARG A 396 2.55 13.76 13.66
C ARG A 396 3.36 14.71 12.79
N ILE A 397 3.32 16.00 13.12
CA ILE A 397 4.16 17.03 12.48
C ILE A 397 5.64 16.65 12.62
N ASP A 398 6.11 16.32 13.82
CA ASP A 398 7.50 15.96 14.08
C ASP A 398 7.92 14.70 13.32
N TYR A 399 7.07 13.66 13.28
CA TYR A 399 7.35 12.45 12.50
C TYR A 399 7.49 12.78 11.01
N THR A 400 6.48 13.43 10.42
CA THR A 400 6.45 13.71 8.98
C THR A 400 7.58 14.65 8.58
N ARG A 401 7.86 15.69 9.38
CA ARG A 401 9.00 16.60 9.18
C ARG A 401 10.31 15.84 9.08
N ASN A 402 10.62 15.01 10.07
CA ASN A 402 11.90 14.31 10.13
C ASN A 402 12.08 13.33 8.95
N HIS A 403 11.01 12.67 8.50
CA HIS A 403 11.07 11.80 7.32
C HIS A 403 11.21 12.60 6.04
N LEU A 404 10.50 13.73 5.87
CA LEU A 404 10.67 14.60 4.69
C LEU A 404 12.06 15.22 4.60
N MET A 405 12.69 15.54 5.74
CA MET A 405 14.10 15.93 5.76
C MET A 405 15.01 14.80 5.24
N ALA A 406 14.74 13.55 5.62
CA ALA A 406 15.48 12.40 5.09
C ALA A 406 15.25 12.18 3.59
N VAL A 407 14.04 12.44 3.09
CA VAL A 407 13.73 12.43 1.64
C VAL A 407 14.51 13.50 0.90
N SER A 408 14.52 14.73 1.42
CA SER A 408 15.30 15.85 0.85
C SER A 408 16.78 15.50 0.75
N GLU A 409 17.32 14.87 1.79
CA GLU A 409 18.71 14.39 1.81
C GLU A 409 18.97 13.24 0.82
N ALA A 410 18.04 12.29 0.66
CA ALA A 410 18.17 11.23 -0.35
C ALA A 410 18.14 11.80 -1.78
N ILE A 411 17.30 12.81 -2.03
CA ILE A 411 17.29 13.54 -3.31
C ILE A 411 18.63 14.25 -3.52
N ALA A 412 19.23 14.81 -2.46
CA ALA A 412 20.56 15.42 -2.53
C ALA A 412 21.68 14.39 -2.80
N ASP A 413 21.49 13.13 -2.39
CA ASP A 413 22.39 12.01 -2.73
C ASP A 413 22.32 11.61 -4.22
N GLY A 414 21.30 12.10 -4.95
CA GLY A 414 21.10 11.81 -6.37
C GLY A 414 19.91 10.88 -6.65
N VAL A 415 19.14 10.49 -5.63
CA VAL A 415 17.94 9.65 -5.82
C VAL A 415 16.87 10.44 -6.57
N GLU A 416 16.45 9.93 -7.73
CA GLU A 416 15.28 10.45 -8.44
C GLU A 416 14.00 10.03 -7.70
N CYS A 417 13.27 11.00 -7.15
CA CYS A 417 12.02 10.76 -6.43
C CYS A 417 10.89 11.59 -7.06
N LEU A 418 9.85 10.91 -7.54
CA LEU A 418 8.70 11.50 -8.21
C LEU A 418 7.80 12.28 -7.25
N GLY A 419 7.68 11.83 -6.00
CA GLY A 419 6.75 12.41 -5.05
C GLY A 419 6.68 11.70 -3.69
N TYR A 420 5.81 12.24 -2.84
CA TYR A 420 5.52 11.76 -1.50
C TYR A 420 4.02 11.86 -1.23
N THR A 421 3.39 10.73 -0.93
CA THR A 421 2.00 10.69 -0.46
C THR A 421 1.90 10.14 0.96
N SER A 422 1.50 11.01 1.89
CA SER A 422 1.29 10.59 3.28
C SER A 422 0.12 9.60 3.40
N TRP A 423 0.33 8.51 4.12
CA TRP A 423 -0.68 7.47 4.29
C TRP A 423 -1.84 7.94 5.16
N GLY A 424 -3.06 7.59 4.75
CA GLY A 424 -4.28 7.91 5.48
C GLY A 424 -4.40 9.40 5.71
N CYS A 425 -4.18 10.21 4.66
CA CYS A 425 -4.17 11.67 4.73
C CYS A 425 -5.46 12.29 5.32
N ILE A 426 -6.55 11.53 5.24
CA ILE A 426 -7.74 11.64 6.09
C ILE A 426 -7.83 10.36 6.92
N ASP A 427 -8.27 10.48 8.19
CA ASP A 427 -8.45 9.31 9.04
C ASP A 427 -9.28 8.23 8.35
N LEU A 428 -8.86 6.98 8.48
CA LEU A 428 -9.45 5.83 7.80
C LEU A 428 -9.39 4.59 8.71
N VAL A 429 -10.11 3.53 8.34
CA VAL A 429 -10.11 2.27 9.09
C VAL A 429 -8.76 1.57 8.88
N SER A 430 -8.07 1.20 9.96
CA SER A 430 -6.77 0.52 9.85
C SER A 430 -6.88 -0.86 9.17
N ALA A 431 -5.96 -1.18 8.25
CA ALA A 431 -5.96 -2.47 7.55
C ALA A 431 -5.73 -3.67 8.49
N SER A 432 -4.81 -3.55 9.45
CA SER A 432 -4.42 -4.68 10.32
C SER A 432 -5.45 -4.99 11.39
N THR A 433 -5.98 -3.97 12.07
CA THR A 433 -6.86 -4.14 13.24
C THR A 433 -8.31 -3.68 13.03
N GLY A 434 -8.64 -3.06 11.89
CA GLY A 434 -10.00 -2.55 11.65
C GLY A 434 -10.40 -1.43 12.60
N GLN A 435 -9.44 -0.62 13.07
CA GLN A 435 -9.64 0.40 14.09
C GLN A 435 -9.64 1.81 13.49
N MET A 436 -10.50 2.68 14.02
CA MET A 436 -10.47 4.13 13.78
C MET A 436 -9.58 4.86 14.79
N SER A 437 -9.37 4.31 15.98
CA SER A 437 -8.58 4.94 17.05
C SER A 437 -7.08 5.06 16.74
N LYS A 438 -6.58 4.29 15.76
CA LYS A 438 -5.23 4.44 15.19
C LYS A 438 -5.29 5.40 13.99
N ARG A 439 -5.08 6.69 14.24
CA ARG A 439 -5.30 7.77 13.27
C ARG A 439 -4.01 8.22 12.61
N TYR A 440 -4.04 8.43 11.30
CA TYR A 440 -2.89 8.86 10.49
C TYR A 440 -3.06 10.27 9.91
N GLY A 441 -4.29 10.73 9.72
CA GLY A 441 -4.54 11.82 8.80
C GLY A 441 -4.18 13.20 9.28
N PHE A 442 -4.20 14.12 8.33
CA PHE A 442 -4.24 15.57 8.56
C PHE A 442 -5.68 16.04 8.80
N VAL A 443 -6.67 15.22 8.42
CA VAL A 443 -8.10 15.43 8.65
C VAL A 443 -8.62 14.36 9.60
N TYR A 444 -9.19 14.79 10.73
CA TYR A 444 -9.85 13.93 11.69
C TYR A 444 -11.26 13.60 11.21
N VAL A 445 -11.65 12.33 11.29
CA VAL A 445 -13.04 11.90 11.04
C VAL A 445 -13.67 11.48 12.37
N ASP A 446 -14.80 12.11 12.71
CA ASP A 446 -15.59 11.78 13.90
C ASP A 446 -16.31 10.44 13.75
N ARG A 447 -15.55 9.38 14.02
CA ARG A 447 -15.96 7.98 14.10
C ARG A 447 -15.05 7.23 15.06
N ASP A 448 -15.62 6.36 15.89
CA ASP A 448 -14.88 5.51 16.82
C ASP A 448 -14.76 4.04 16.35
N ASP A 449 -14.09 3.21 17.15
CA ASP A 449 -13.85 1.78 16.86
C ASP A 449 -15.15 0.94 16.84
N SER A 450 -16.26 1.46 17.35
CA SER A 450 -17.58 0.82 17.31
C SER A 450 -18.47 1.33 16.17
N GLY A 451 -17.94 2.24 15.34
CA GLY A 451 -18.68 2.85 14.24
C GLY A 451 -19.58 4.01 14.65
N GLN A 452 -19.48 4.51 15.89
CA GLN A 452 -20.26 5.64 16.36
C GLN A 452 -19.54 6.96 16.05
N GLY A 453 -20.29 7.98 15.65
CA GLY A 453 -19.79 9.33 15.39
C GLY A 453 -20.62 10.04 14.32
N SER A 454 -20.36 11.34 14.13
CA SER A 454 -21.10 12.15 13.14
C SER A 454 -20.55 12.09 11.72
N LEU A 455 -19.41 11.41 11.51
CA LEU A 455 -18.61 11.42 10.28
C LEU A 455 -18.14 12.80 9.83
N LYS A 456 -18.23 13.82 10.69
CA LYS A 456 -17.70 15.14 10.34
C LYS A 456 -16.18 15.13 10.24
N ARG A 457 -15.67 15.91 9.29
CA ARG A 457 -14.25 16.13 9.05
C ARG A 457 -13.77 17.38 9.78
N TYR A 458 -12.64 17.26 10.48
CA TYR A 458 -12.02 18.36 11.22
C TYR A 458 -10.54 18.48 10.86
N LYS A 459 -10.06 19.69 10.62
CA LYS A 459 -8.65 19.95 10.31
C LYS A 459 -7.82 19.81 11.58
N LYS A 460 -6.82 18.92 11.56
CA LYS A 460 -5.84 18.82 12.66
C LYS A 460 -4.81 19.95 12.52
N LYS A 461 -3.99 20.19 13.55
CA LYS A 461 -2.89 21.18 13.41
C LYS A 461 -1.92 20.84 12.28
N SER A 462 -1.67 19.55 12.07
CA SER A 462 -0.85 19.05 10.97
C SER A 462 -1.38 19.38 9.56
N PHE A 463 -2.68 19.70 9.41
CA PHE A 463 -3.27 20.15 8.14
C PHE A 463 -2.63 21.45 7.64
N GLU A 464 -2.64 22.50 8.47
CA GLU A 464 -2.07 23.80 8.10
C GLU A 464 -0.55 23.72 7.96
N TRP A 465 0.11 22.87 8.76
CA TRP A 465 1.54 22.62 8.60
C TRP A 465 1.87 21.98 7.25
N TYR A 466 1.18 20.89 6.86
CA TYR A 466 1.46 20.22 5.59
C TYR A 466 1.12 21.10 4.38
N LYS A 467 0.06 21.92 4.49
CA LYS A 467 -0.25 22.97 3.52
C LYS A 467 0.91 23.94 3.30
N GLN A 468 1.58 24.39 4.37
CA GLN A 468 2.75 25.25 4.28
C GLN A 468 3.97 24.54 3.68
N VAL A 469 4.16 23.25 4.01
CA VAL A 469 5.21 22.42 3.40
C VAL A 469 5.02 22.35 1.89
N ILE A 470 3.80 22.05 1.42
CA ILE A 470 3.52 21.94 -0.01
C ILE A 470 3.64 23.31 -0.70
N ALA A 471 3.09 24.37 -0.11
CA ALA A 471 3.16 25.72 -0.67
C ALA A 471 4.60 26.25 -0.82
N SER A 472 5.50 25.82 0.08
CA SER A 472 6.93 26.15 0.04
C SER A 472 7.78 25.12 -0.71
N ASN A 473 7.17 24.10 -1.31
CA ASN A 473 7.86 22.96 -1.93
C ASN A 473 8.95 22.34 -1.01
N GLY A 474 8.66 22.23 0.28
CA GLY A 474 9.57 21.66 1.28
C GLY A 474 10.66 22.61 1.80
N GLU A 475 10.65 23.91 1.47
CA GLU A 475 11.58 24.87 2.06
C GLU A 475 11.28 25.14 3.55
N ASN A 476 10.00 25.14 3.94
CA ASN A 476 9.57 25.36 5.33
C ASN A 476 9.38 24.04 6.10
N LEU A 477 10.38 23.16 6.04
CA LEU A 477 10.37 21.94 6.85
C LEU A 477 10.88 22.18 8.27
N ALA A 478 11.84 23.09 8.46
CA ALA A 478 12.56 23.24 9.73
C ALA A 478 11.86 24.14 10.78
N ASP A 479 10.83 24.88 10.37
CA ASP A 479 10.14 25.87 11.22
C ASP A 479 8.88 25.31 11.92
#